data_AF-A0A928U7H0-F1
#
_entry.id   AF-A0A928U7H0-F1
#
_cell.length_a   1.000
_cell.length_b   1.000
_cell.length_c   1.000
_cell.angle_alpha   90.00
_cell.angle_beta   90.00
_cell.angle_gamma   90.00
#
_symmetry.space_group_name_H-M   'P 1'
#
loop_
_entity.id
_entity.type
_entity.pdbx_description
1 polymer ?
#
loop_
_entity_poly.entity_id
_entity_poly.type
_entity_poly.pdbx_seq_one_letter_code
_entity_poly.pdbx_strand_id
1 'polypeptide(L)' 'MIKKLAKFKPRYVLDKKGKKIAVVFDLHEYQSIIEFIEDVEDSRDLLKAELNATDFTPYEEFRKKWLNHKVIR' A
#
# COMPACT_ATOMS: atom_id res chain seq x y z
N MET A 1 -6.13 -11.62 -1.74
CA MET A 1 -7.45 -11.78 -1.09
C MET A 1 -7.80 -10.40 -0.56
N ILE A 2 -8.76 -9.68 -1.16
CA ILE A 2 -9.10 -8.33 -0.67
C ILE A 2 -9.69 -8.50 0.73
N LYS A 3 -8.95 -8.08 1.77
CA LYS A 3 -9.47 -8.06 3.14
C LYS A 3 -10.76 -7.26 3.10
N LYS A 4 -11.86 -7.89 3.51
CA LYS A 4 -13.16 -7.21 3.60
C LYS A 4 -12.99 -6.07 4.61
N LEU A 5 -13.10 -4.83 4.15
CA LEU A 5 -13.14 -3.67 5.04
C LEU A 5 -14.16 -3.95 6.14
N ALA A 6 -13.71 -3.90 7.39
CA ALA A 6 -14.59 -4.04 8.54
C ALA A 6 -15.78 -3.07 8.39
N LYS A 7 -16.96 -3.43 8.92
CA LYS A 7 -18.14 -2.53 8.90
C LYS A 7 -17.78 -1.21 9.58
N PHE A 8 -17.41 -0.23 8.79
CA PHE A 8 -16.85 1.03 9.25
C PHE A 8 -17.95 1.94 9.80
N LYS A 9 -17.79 2.39 11.05
CA LYS A 9 -18.70 3.35 11.69
C LYS A 9 -17.94 4.64 12.01
N PRO A 10 -17.86 5.60 11.08
CA PRO A 10 -17.07 6.81 11.26
C PRO A 10 -17.57 7.65 12.43
N ARG A 11 -16.65 8.09 13.28
CA ARG A 11 -16.86 9.19 14.23
C ARG A 11 -16.30 10.47 13.61
N TYR A 12 -16.97 11.60 13.82
CA TYR A 12 -16.58 12.87 13.20
C TYR A 12 -16.27 13.94 14.24
N VAL A 13 -15.26 14.77 13.93
CA VAL A 13 -15.05 16.06 14.59
C VAL A 13 -15.81 17.11 13.80
N LEU A 14 -16.64 17.88 14.51
CA LEU A 14 -17.44 18.97 13.93
C LEU A 14 -16.82 20.32 14.27
N ASP A 15 -16.90 21.28 13.34
CA ASP A 15 -16.62 22.68 13.63
C ASP A 15 -17.77 23.34 14.40
N LYS A 16 -17.61 24.63 14.75
CA LYS A 16 -18.62 25.41 15.48
C LYS A 16 -19.95 25.58 14.74
N LYS A 17 -19.98 25.31 13.43
CA LYS A 17 -21.18 25.38 12.57
C LYS A 17 -21.77 23.99 12.31
N GLY A 18 -21.24 22.94 12.96
CA GLY A 18 -21.68 21.55 12.76
C GLY A 18 -21.13 20.88 11.51
N LYS A 19 -20.19 21.51 10.80
CA LYS A 19 -19.56 20.91 9.61
C LYS A 19 -18.51 19.88 10.04
N LYS A 20 -18.54 18.70 9.43
CA LYS A 20 -17.52 17.66 9.62
C LYS A 20 -16.18 18.14 9.07
N ILE A 21 -15.15 18.19 9.91
CA ILE A 21 -13.79 18.65 9.55
C ILE A 21 -12.74 17.56 9.70
N ALA A 22 -13.01 16.52 10.49
CA ALA A 22 -12.16 15.34 10.60
C ALA A 22 -13.00 14.09 10.86
N VAL A 23 -12.40 12.93 10.62
CA VAL A 23 -12.92 11.62 10.99
C VAL A 23 -11.96 10.99 11.99
N VAL A 24 -12.51 10.31 12.99
CA VAL A 24 -11.77 9.60 14.02
C VAL A 24 -11.96 8.11 13.78
N PHE A 25 -10.84 7.44 13.51
CA PHE A 25 -10.73 6.00 13.40
C PHE A 25 -10.19 5.43 14.70
N ASP A 26 -10.52 4.18 15.02
CA ASP A 26 -9.61 3.44 15.89
C ASP A 26 -8.31 3.10 15.14
N LEU A 27 -7.25 2.79 15.90
CA LEU A 27 -5.92 2.60 15.32
C LEU A 27 -5.89 1.42 14.33
N HIS A 28 -6.65 0.36 14.60
CA HIS A 28 -6.69 -0.82 13.75
C HIS A 28 -7.45 -0.55 12.45
N GLU A 29 -8.56 0.20 12.50
CA GLU A 29 -9.29 0.69 11.33
C GLU A 29 -8.39 1.56 10.46
N TYR A 30 -7.67 2.52 11.06
CA TYR A 30 -6.71 3.36 10.34
C TYR A 30 -5.64 2.52 9.64
N GLN A 31 -4.98 1.62 10.37
CA GLN A 31 -3.95 0.73 9.81
C GLN A 31 -4.50 -0.13 8.66
N SER A 32 -5.68 -0.71 8.84
CA SER A 32 -6.32 -1.54 7.81
C SER A 32 -6.63 -0.74 6.52
N ILE A 33 -7.02 0.53 6.66
CA ILE A 33 -7.28 1.40 5.52
C ILE A 33 -5.98 1.77 4.80
N ILE A 34 -4.92 2.08 5.56
CA ILE A 34 -3.61 2.40 4.99
C ILE A 34 -3.03 1.19 4.26
N GLU A 35 -3.01 0.00 4.88
CA GLU A 35 -2.56 -1.25 4.25
C GLU A 35 -3.30 -1.50 2.93
N PHE A 36 -4.62 -1.30 2.90
CA PHE A 36 -5.41 -1.50 1.70
C PHE A 36 -5.08 -0.49 0.59
N ILE A 37 -4.81 0.76 0.95
CA ILE A 37 -4.41 1.79 -0.03
C ILE A 37 -3.04 1.44 -0.61
N GLU A 38 -2.07 1.06 0.23
CA GLU A 38 -0.73 0.63 -0.18
C GLU A 38 -0.80 -0.57 -1.13
N ASP A 39 -1.59 -1.61 -0.80
CA ASP A 39 -1.81 -2.77 -1.67
C ASP A 39 -2.30 -2.37 -3.08
N VAL A 40 -3.19 -1.37 -3.15
CA VAL A 40 -3.73 -0.87 -4.42
C VAL A 40 -2.69 -0.05 -5.19
N GLU A 41 -1.91 0.77 -4.50
CA GLU A 41 -0.83 1.56 -5.12
C GLU A 41 0.27 0.66 -5.67
N ASP A 42 0.72 -0.32 -4.89
CA ASP A 42 1.72 -1.31 -5.29
C ASP A 42 1.22 -2.13 -6.49
N SER A 43 -0.04 -2.54 -6.48
CA SER A 43 -0.64 -3.26 -7.61
C SER A 43 -0.63 -2.41 -8.88
N ARG A 44 -0.98 -1.13 -8.77
CA ARG A 44 -0.96 -0.19 -9.91
C ARG A 44 0.46 0.02 -10.41
N ASP A 45 1.42 0.15 -9.52
CA ASP A 45 2.80 0.44 -9.88
C ASP A 45 3.48 -0.79 -10.51
N LEU A 46 3.14 -2.01 -10.08
CA LEU A 46 3.52 -3.24 -10.77
C LEU A 46 2.96 -3.27 -12.20
N LEU A 47 1.66 -3.00 -12.39
CA LEU A 47 1.06 -2.96 -13.74
C LEU A 47 1.74 -1.92 -14.64
N LYS A 48 2.08 -0.75 -14.10
CA LYS A 48 2.84 0.27 -14.83
C LYS A 48 4.25 -0.22 -15.18
N ALA A 49 4.92 -0.93 -14.28
CA ALA A 49 6.24 -1.48 -14.53
C ALA A 49 6.19 -2.53 -15.64
N GLU A 50 5.22 -3.43 -15.62
CA GLU A 50 5.02 -4.44 -16.67
C GLU A 50 4.73 -3.80 -18.03
N LEU A 51 3.86 -2.78 -18.08
CA LEU A 51 3.52 -2.09 -19.33
C LEU A 51 4.69 -1.32 -19.95
N ASN A 52 5.55 -0.74 -19.10
CA ASN A 52 6.68 0.09 -19.55
C ASN A 52 8.00 -0.70 -19.63
N ALA A 53 7.99 -1.99 -19.31
CA ALA A 53 9.19 -2.81 -19.33
C ALA A 53 9.68 -2.97 -20.77
N THR A 54 10.93 -2.57 -21.01
CA THR A 54 11.63 -2.80 -22.27
C THR A 54 12.44 -4.10 -22.23
N ASP A 55 12.70 -4.63 -21.05
CA ASP A 55 13.46 -5.86 -20.81
C ASP A 55 13.09 -6.46 -19.44
N PHE A 56 13.38 -7.75 -19.24
CA PHE A 56 13.12 -8.48 -18.01
C PHE A 56 14.33 -9.34 -17.62
N THR A 57 14.70 -9.31 -16.35
CA THR A 57 15.75 -10.22 -15.82
C THR A 57 15.11 -11.44 -15.17
N PRO A 58 15.44 -12.67 -15.62
CA PRO A 58 15.00 -13.89 -14.95
C PRO A 58 15.40 -13.92 -13.48
N TYR A 59 14.52 -14.44 -12.61
CA TYR A 59 14.73 -14.42 -11.16
C TYR A 59 16.07 -15.02 -10.73
N GLU A 60 16.49 -16.13 -11.34
CA GLU A 60 17.76 -16.79 -11.00
C GLU A 60 18.98 -15.91 -11.32
N GLU A 61 18.93 -15.13 -12.40
CA GLU A 61 20.00 -14.22 -12.78
C GLU A 61 20.04 -13.01 -11.85
N PHE A 62 18.87 -12.44 -11.54
CA PHE A 62 18.72 -11.37 -10.57
C PHE A 62 19.26 -11.81 -9.20
N ARG A 63 18.83 -12.98 -8.71
CA ARG A 63 19.22 -13.54 -7.41
C ARG A 63 20.72 -13.77 -7.31
N LYS A 64 21.35 -14.34 -8.36
CA LYS A 64 22.81 -14.49 -8.43
C LYS A 64 23.52 -13.15 -8.35
N LYS A 65 23.09 -12.15 -9.14
CA LYS A 65 23.66 -10.79 -9.12
C LYS A 65 23.51 -10.12 -7.75
N TRP A 66 22.35 -10.24 -7.12
CA TRP A 66 22.04 -9.62 -5.84
C TRP A 66 22.81 -10.24 -4.67
N LEU A 67 22.88 -11.57 -4.59
CA LEU A 67 23.64 -12.27 -3.55
C LEU A 67 25.14 -11.99 -3.67
N ASN A 68 25.66 -11.88 -4.89
CA ASN A 68 27.06 -11.52 -5.13
C ASN A 68 27.38 -10.07 -4.70
N HIS A 69 26.39 -9.16 -4.76
CA HIS A 69 26.55 -7.77 -4.28
C HIS A 69 26.43 -7.63 -2.76
N LYS A 70 25.84 -8.60 -2.05
CA LYS A 70 25.68 -8.57 -0.58
C LYS A 70 26.91 -9.02 0.22
N VAL A 71 28.07 -9.20 -0.43
CA VAL A 71 29.33 -9.51 0.26
C VAL A 71 29.98 -8.26 0.91
N ILE A 72 29.42 -7.05 0.75
CA ILE A 72 29.92 -5.85 1.45
C ILE A 72 28.76 -4.95 1.94
N ARG A 73 28.23 -5.26 3.13
CA ARG A 73 27.91 -4.36 4.27
C ARG A 73 26.92 -5.01 5.22
#